data_AF-A0ABD5MIQ5-F1
#
_entry.id   AF-A0ABD5MIQ5-F1
#
_cell.length_a   1.000
_cell.length_b   1.000
_cell.length_c   1.000
_cell.angle_alpha   90.00
_cell.angle_beta   90.00
_cell.angle_gamma   90.00
#
_symmetry.space_group_name_H-M   'P 1'
#
loop_
_entity.id
_entity.type
_entity.pdbx_description
1 polymer ?
#
loop_
_entity_poly.entity_id
_entity_poly.type
_entity_poly.pdbx_seq_one_letter_code
_entity_poly.pdbx_strand_id
1 'polypeptide(L)'
;MPRVRYTADGGHYRTNGVGFDPGDVRDVGPDLAEYLCDRDDFERVDEPSSDAAADGAGSEAAADASESEGEKSPDEPEGEASEAAAESDETEASDDEASSDAFDADTFLDRNVGPVTDDISAGEADEHLDALAEQADRVTVTDAIGERRAELDTQAQE
;
A
#
# COMPACT_ATOMS: atom_id res chain seq x y z
N MET A 1 -1.63 21.81 7.00
CA MET A 1 -2.14 20.48 6.60
C MET A 1 -3.64 20.49 6.84
N PRO A 2 -4.47 19.99 5.91
CA PRO A 2 -5.92 19.94 6.13
C PRO A 2 -6.26 18.98 7.26
N ARG A 3 -7.27 19.35 8.05
CA ARG A 3 -7.81 18.51 9.10
C ARG A 3 -9.21 18.07 8.74
N VAL A 4 -9.51 16.81 9.03
CA VAL A 4 -10.82 16.22 8.76
C VAL A 4 -11.35 15.61 10.05
N ARG A 5 -12.63 15.81 10.31
CA ARG A 5 -13.38 15.22 11.43
C ARG A 5 -14.27 14.10 10.92
N TYR A 6 -14.27 12.97 11.61
CA TYR A 6 -15.22 11.89 11.35
C TYR A 6 -16.52 12.13 12.12
N THR A 7 -17.63 12.24 11.40
CA THR A 7 -18.94 12.64 11.95
C THR A 7 -19.98 11.53 11.97
N ALA A 8 -19.65 10.32 11.47
CA ALA A 8 -20.59 9.21 11.51
C ALA A 8 -20.88 8.77 12.96
N ASP A 9 -22.13 8.36 13.21
CA ASP A 9 -22.64 7.92 14.52
C ASP A 9 -22.29 6.46 14.86
N GLY A 10 -21.49 5.76 14.05
CA GLY A 10 -21.11 4.38 14.36
C GLY A 10 -19.97 3.81 13.51
N GLY A 11 -19.12 3.02 14.18
CA GLY A 11 -18.00 2.29 13.57
C GLY A 11 -16.65 3.01 13.68
N HIS A 12 -15.57 2.26 13.49
CA HIS A 12 -14.22 2.79 13.30
C HIS A 12 -13.94 2.82 11.80
N TYR A 13 -13.49 3.97 11.27
CA TYR A 13 -13.14 4.08 9.86
C TYR A 13 -11.63 3.98 9.68
N ARG A 14 -11.16 3.10 8.80
CA ARG A 14 -9.73 2.92 8.51
C ARG A 14 -9.44 3.08 7.02
N THR A 15 -8.48 3.94 6.68
CA THR A 15 -8.01 4.13 5.30
C THR A 15 -6.51 4.39 5.27
N ASN A 16 -5.79 3.78 4.33
CA ASN A 16 -4.34 3.97 4.14
C ASN A 16 -3.53 3.88 5.45
N GLY A 17 -3.93 2.99 6.37
CA GLY A 17 -3.28 2.82 7.68
C GLY A 17 -3.67 3.84 8.76
N VAL A 18 -4.48 4.86 8.43
CA VAL A 18 -5.02 5.85 9.38
C VAL A 18 -6.41 5.41 9.85
N GLY A 19 -6.60 5.36 11.17
CA GLY A 19 -7.88 5.07 11.81
C GLY A 19 -8.55 6.34 12.33
N PHE A 20 -9.87 6.40 12.23
CA PHE A 20 -10.73 7.48 12.70
C PHE A 20 -11.83 6.89 13.58
N ASP A 21 -11.94 7.42 14.80
CA ASP A 21 -13.04 7.12 15.72
C ASP A 21 -14.12 8.22 15.64
N PRO A 22 -15.39 7.92 15.94
CA PRO A 22 -16.47 8.92 15.88
C PRO A 22 -16.13 10.17 16.69
N GLY A 23 -16.13 11.32 16.00
CA GLY A 23 -15.78 12.62 16.56
C GLY A 23 -14.29 12.97 16.55
N ASP A 24 -13.40 12.06 16.13
CA ASP A 24 -11.95 12.31 16.05
C ASP A 24 -11.61 13.29 14.93
N VAL A 25 -10.54 14.08 15.15
CA VAL A 25 -10.03 15.06 14.18
C VAL A 25 -8.57 14.74 13.89
N ARG A 26 -8.23 14.57 12.61
CA ARG A 26 -6.87 14.21 12.18
C ARG A 26 -6.34 15.12 11.10
N ASP A 27 -5.03 15.38 11.17
CA ASP A 27 -4.26 15.97 10.08
C ASP A 27 -4.00 14.92 9.00
N VAL A 28 -4.40 15.22 7.77
CA VAL A 28 -4.24 14.34 6.60
C VAL A 28 -3.62 15.09 5.43
N GLY A 29 -3.16 14.35 4.42
CA GLY A 29 -2.71 14.93 3.16
C GLY A 29 -3.86 15.61 2.39
N PRO A 30 -3.56 16.57 1.48
CA PRO A 30 -4.58 17.27 0.70
C PRO A 30 -5.43 16.34 -0.15
N ASP A 31 -4.82 15.37 -0.82
CA ASP A 31 -5.55 14.41 -1.68
C ASP A 31 -6.48 13.52 -0.85
N LEU A 32 -6.03 13.08 0.34
CA LEU A 32 -6.85 12.27 1.24
C LEU A 32 -7.99 13.10 1.86
N ALA A 33 -7.74 14.37 2.16
CA ALA A 33 -8.77 15.26 2.68
C ALA A 33 -9.90 15.46 1.65
N GLU A 34 -9.57 15.67 0.39
CA GLU A 34 -10.56 15.81 -0.69
C GLU A 34 -11.39 14.54 -0.83
N TYR A 35 -10.73 13.38 -0.91
CA TYR A 35 -11.39 12.07 -0.96
C TYR A 35 -12.33 11.80 0.23
N LEU A 36 -11.93 12.21 1.44
CA LEU A 36 -12.76 12.03 2.63
C LEU A 36 -13.95 13.00 2.64
N CYS A 37 -13.76 14.25 2.23
CA CYS A 37 -14.84 15.25 2.19
C CYS A 37 -15.92 14.95 1.15
N ASP A 38 -15.64 14.15 0.13
CA ASP A 38 -16.65 13.64 -0.81
C ASP A 38 -17.65 12.67 -0.15
N ARG A 39 -17.37 12.21 1.08
CA ARG A 39 -18.23 11.32 1.85
C ARG A 39 -19.00 12.10 2.91
N ASP A 40 -20.30 11.84 3.04
CA ASP A 40 -21.18 12.50 4.03
C ASP A 40 -20.76 12.26 5.49
N ASP A 41 -19.87 11.30 5.74
CA ASP A 41 -19.37 10.92 7.07
C ASP A 41 -18.16 11.74 7.56
N PHE A 42 -17.68 12.69 6.76
CA PHE A 42 -16.49 13.49 7.08
C PHE A 42 -16.70 14.98 6.83
N GLU A 43 -16.17 15.80 7.74
CA GLU A 43 -16.23 17.26 7.65
C GLU A 43 -14.82 17.85 7.71
N ARG A 44 -14.53 18.80 6.81
CA ARG A 44 -13.25 19.53 6.84
C ARG A 44 -13.26 20.55 7.98
N VAL A 45 -12.31 20.41 8.89
CA VAL A 45 -12.09 21.38 9.99
C VAL A 45 -10.94 22.29 9.58
N ASP A 46 -11.24 23.24 8.69
CA ASP A 46 -10.37 24.39 8.53
C ASP A 46 -10.56 25.26 9.77
N GLU A 47 -9.61 25.23 10.73
CA GLU A 47 -9.55 26.33 11.68
C GLU A 47 -9.48 27.62 10.86
N PRO A 48 -10.27 28.65 11.18
CA PRO A 48 -10.19 29.91 10.45
C PRO A 48 -8.76 30.40 10.59
N SER A 49 -7.98 30.20 9.54
CA SER A 49 -6.65 30.74 9.41
C SER A 49 -6.85 32.23 9.53
N SER A 50 -6.40 32.77 10.65
CA SER A 50 -6.22 34.18 10.87
C SER A 50 -5.18 34.67 9.86
N ASP A 51 -5.60 34.88 8.61
CA ASP A 51 -4.91 35.65 7.57
C ASP A 51 -5.88 35.74 6.37
N ALA A 52 -6.64 36.82 6.16
CA ALA A 52 -6.13 38.11 5.69
C ALA A 52 -5.05 37.97 4.61
N ALA A 53 -5.49 37.79 3.36
CA ALA A 53 -4.93 38.38 2.14
C ALA A 53 -3.42 38.24 1.84
N ALA A 54 -3.10 37.53 0.75
CA ALA A 54 -2.19 37.91 -0.35
C ALA A 54 -1.79 36.61 -1.08
N ASP A 55 -2.26 36.34 -2.30
CA ASP A 55 -1.74 36.91 -3.56
C ASP A 55 -0.20 36.82 -3.68
N GLY A 56 0.24 35.88 -4.53
CA GLY A 56 1.38 36.13 -5.40
C GLY A 56 2.69 35.37 -5.14
N ALA A 57 3.22 34.90 -6.27
CA ALA A 57 4.63 34.62 -6.56
C ALA A 57 5.18 33.22 -6.19
N GLY A 58 5.39 32.43 -7.24
CA GLY A 58 6.21 31.23 -7.19
C GLY A 58 7.68 31.53 -6.93
N SER A 59 8.41 30.47 -6.57
CA SER A 59 9.86 30.44 -6.66
C SER A 59 10.31 29.02 -6.95
N GLU A 60 10.87 28.87 -8.13
CA GLU A 60 11.65 27.73 -8.60
C GLU A 60 13.07 27.87 -8.05
N ALA A 61 13.61 26.83 -7.41
CA ALA A 61 15.05 26.64 -7.17
C ALA A 61 15.21 25.17 -6.70
N ALA A 62 15.64 24.25 -7.57
CA ALA A 62 17.02 23.97 -7.94
C ALA A 62 17.83 23.26 -6.83
N ALA A 63 18.11 21.99 -7.14
CA ALA A 63 19.27 21.17 -6.75
C ALA A 63 19.60 21.01 -5.26
N ASP A 64 19.50 19.78 -4.77
CA ASP A 64 20.59 19.20 -3.99
C ASP A 64 20.67 17.69 -4.21
N ALA A 65 21.77 17.27 -4.82
CA ALA A 65 22.13 15.88 -5.01
C ALA A 65 22.78 15.37 -3.71
N SER A 66 22.17 14.38 -3.07
CA SER A 66 22.79 13.67 -1.97
C SER A 66 23.01 12.21 -2.39
N GLU A 67 24.19 11.95 -2.94
CA GLU A 67 24.79 10.62 -2.98
C GLU A 67 25.02 10.14 -1.54
N SER A 68 24.49 8.97 -1.20
CA SER A 68 24.81 8.26 0.04
C SER A 68 25.15 6.83 -0.33
N GLU A 69 26.42 6.61 -0.66
CA GLU A 69 27.03 5.29 -0.60
C GLU A 69 27.08 4.84 0.86
N GLY A 70 26.53 3.67 1.12
CA GLY A 70 26.42 3.09 2.46
C GLY A 70 26.20 1.60 2.36
N GLU A 71 27.18 0.89 1.78
CA GLU A 71 27.36 -0.54 2.00
C GLU A 71 27.40 -0.81 3.50
N LYS A 72 26.43 -1.56 4.01
CA LYS A 72 26.65 -2.40 5.17
C LYS A 72 25.71 -3.60 5.12
N SER A 73 26.26 -4.73 4.69
CA SER A 73 25.70 -6.05 4.95
C SER A 73 25.52 -6.23 6.46
N PRO A 74 24.31 -6.46 6.97
CA PRO A 74 24.14 -7.07 8.26
C PRO A 74 24.26 -8.59 8.09
N ASP A 75 25.45 -9.08 8.41
CA ASP A 75 25.72 -10.27 9.23
C ASP A 75 24.52 -11.22 9.42
N GLU A 76 24.62 -12.41 8.85
CA GLU A 76 23.77 -13.57 9.17
C GLU A 76 23.89 -13.89 10.67
N PRO A 77 22.79 -13.86 11.44
CA PRO A 77 22.75 -14.63 12.66
C PRO A 77 22.39 -16.08 12.31
N GLU A 78 23.38 -16.97 12.40
CA GLU A 78 23.14 -18.39 12.64
C GLU A 78 22.41 -18.53 13.99
N GLY A 79 21.07 -18.49 13.90
CA GLY A 79 20.14 -18.63 15.01
C GLY A 79 19.80 -20.10 15.21
N GLU A 80 20.45 -20.68 16.19
CA GLU A 80 20.31 -22.02 16.72
C GLU A 80 18.85 -22.46 16.87
N ALA A 81 18.55 -23.67 16.36
CA ALA A 81 17.34 -24.41 16.64
C ALA A 81 17.13 -24.50 18.16
N SER A 82 16.21 -23.68 18.67
CA SER A 82 15.73 -23.75 20.04
C SER A 82 14.43 -24.54 20.05
N GLU A 83 14.56 -25.85 20.28
CA GLU A 83 13.49 -26.68 20.83
C GLU A 83 13.08 -26.07 22.18
N ALA A 84 11.95 -25.40 22.21
CA ALA A 84 11.21 -25.10 23.42
C ALA A 84 9.78 -25.58 23.22
N ALA A 85 9.49 -26.71 23.87
CA ALA A 85 8.15 -27.20 24.10
C ALA A 85 7.33 -26.08 24.78
N ALA A 86 6.46 -25.43 24.00
CA ALA A 86 5.38 -24.64 24.53
C ALA A 86 4.18 -25.57 24.66
N GLU A 87 3.79 -25.80 25.90
CA GLU A 87 2.65 -26.60 26.31
C GLU A 87 1.40 -26.12 25.56
N SER A 88 0.61 -27.08 25.09
CA SER A 88 -0.70 -26.85 24.48
C SER A 88 -1.60 -26.19 25.53
N ASP A 89 -1.73 -24.88 25.45
CA ASP A 89 -2.82 -24.16 26.10
C ASP A 89 -4.06 -24.45 25.26
N GLU A 90 -4.92 -25.35 25.76
CA GLU A 90 -6.25 -25.59 25.25
C GLU A 90 -7.06 -24.30 25.39
N THR A 91 -6.98 -23.43 24.39
CA THR A 91 -8.01 -22.42 24.15
C THR A 91 -9.28 -23.16 23.76
N GLU A 92 -10.09 -23.43 24.79
CA GLU A 92 -11.49 -23.81 24.67
C GLU A 92 -12.12 -23.01 23.53
N ALA A 93 -12.44 -23.71 22.44
CA ALA A 93 -13.23 -23.21 21.34
C ALA A 93 -14.55 -22.73 21.93
N SER A 94 -14.64 -21.43 22.21
CA SER A 94 -15.92 -20.77 22.29
C SER A 94 -16.46 -20.76 20.88
N ASP A 95 -17.28 -21.77 20.61
CA ASP A 95 -18.28 -21.85 19.55
C ASP A 95 -19.23 -20.66 19.72
N ASP A 96 -18.69 -19.46 19.45
CA ASP A 96 -19.43 -18.22 19.40
C ASP A 96 -19.95 -18.14 17.97
N GLU A 97 -21.16 -18.66 17.78
CA GLU A 97 -22.04 -18.45 16.63
C GLU A 97 -22.39 -16.95 16.49
N ALA A 98 -21.37 -16.09 16.42
CA ALA A 98 -21.49 -14.66 16.26
C ALA A 98 -21.32 -14.30 14.78
N SER A 99 -22.48 -14.18 14.14
CA SER A 99 -22.69 -13.56 12.83
C SER A 99 -22.15 -14.37 11.66
N SER A 100 -23.06 -14.98 10.90
CA SER A 100 -22.83 -15.54 9.56
C SER A 100 -22.34 -14.51 8.50
N ASP A 101 -21.99 -13.30 8.93
CA ASP A 101 -21.48 -12.18 8.14
C ASP A 101 -20.03 -11.79 8.55
N ALA A 102 -19.48 -12.39 9.61
CA ALA A 102 -18.07 -12.24 9.95
C ALA A 102 -17.21 -13.08 9.00
N PHE A 103 -16.07 -12.54 8.57
CA PHE A 103 -15.13 -13.26 7.69
C PHE A 103 -14.59 -14.50 8.42
N ASP A 104 -15.09 -15.66 8.04
CA ASP A 104 -14.63 -16.96 8.53
C ASP A 104 -13.35 -17.35 7.77
N ALA A 105 -12.22 -17.11 8.44
CA ALA A 105 -10.90 -17.39 7.90
C ALA A 105 -10.66 -18.90 7.73
N ASP A 106 -11.17 -19.74 8.63
CA ASP A 106 -11.02 -21.19 8.57
C ASP A 106 -11.79 -21.77 7.38
N THR A 107 -13.05 -21.36 7.19
CA THR A 107 -13.85 -21.72 6.01
C THR A 107 -13.21 -21.20 4.71
N PHE A 108 -12.55 -20.03 4.72
CA PHE A 108 -11.83 -19.51 3.56
C PHE A 108 -10.60 -20.35 3.21
N LEU A 109 -9.81 -20.74 4.22
CA LEU A 109 -8.63 -21.58 4.03
C LEU A 109 -9.02 -23.00 3.59
N ASP A 110 -10.10 -23.55 4.12
CA ASP A 110 -10.59 -24.89 3.72
C ASP A 110 -11.12 -24.93 2.28
N ARG A 111 -11.51 -23.79 1.72
CA ARG A 111 -12.25 -23.77 0.45
C ARG A 111 -11.41 -24.13 -0.77
N ASN A 112 -10.08 -23.95 -0.75
CA ASN A 112 -9.19 -24.31 -1.88
C ASN A 112 -7.68 -24.29 -1.57
N VAL A 113 -7.23 -24.16 -0.32
CA VAL A 113 -5.78 -24.02 -0.05
C VAL A 113 -5.00 -25.30 -0.35
N GLY A 114 -5.58 -26.48 -0.11
CA GLY A 114 -4.93 -27.76 -0.43
C GLY A 114 -4.50 -27.89 -1.89
N PRO A 115 -5.44 -27.85 -2.85
CA PRO A 115 -5.12 -27.91 -4.28
C PRO A 115 -4.14 -26.83 -4.74
N VAL A 116 -4.31 -25.58 -4.27
CA VAL A 116 -3.41 -24.48 -4.64
C VAL A 116 -1.99 -24.69 -4.09
N THR A 117 -1.87 -25.24 -2.87
CA THR A 117 -0.57 -25.54 -2.27
C THR A 117 0.12 -26.69 -2.98
N ASP A 118 -0.66 -27.69 -3.42
CA ASP A 118 -0.16 -28.80 -4.22
C ASP A 118 0.34 -28.31 -5.59
N ASP A 119 -0.41 -27.45 -6.28
CA ASP A 119 -0.02 -26.87 -7.59
C ASP A 119 1.25 -26.00 -7.48
N ILE A 120 1.37 -25.21 -6.40
CA ILE A 120 2.57 -24.42 -6.10
C ILE A 120 3.76 -25.35 -5.82
N SER A 121 3.56 -26.40 -5.01
CA SER A 121 4.63 -27.34 -4.63
C SER A 121 5.08 -28.23 -5.80
N ALA A 122 4.17 -28.51 -6.74
CA ALA A 122 4.43 -29.24 -7.97
C ALA A 122 5.15 -28.38 -9.04
N GLY A 123 5.23 -27.05 -8.84
CA GLY A 123 5.84 -26.12 -9.78
C GLY A 123 4.96 -25.81 -11.00
N GLU A 124 3.69 -26.21 -11.02
CA GLU A 124 2.76 -25.89 -12.12
C GLU A 124 2.52 -24.37 -12.20
N ALA A 125 2.57 -23.67 -11.06
CA ALA A 125 2.50 -22.23 -10.99
C ALA A 125 3.71 -21.54 -11.70
N ASP A 126 4.89 -22.17 -11.68
CA ASP A 126 6.10 -21.61 -12.29
C ASP A 126 6.03 -21.68 -13.82
N GLU A 127 5.42 -22.73 -14.39
CA GLU A 127 5.19 -22.85 -15.85
C GLU A 127 4.34 -21.69 -16.39
N HIS A 128 3.35 -21.25 -15.61
CA HIS A 128 2.55 -20.08 -15.96
C HIS A 128 3.36 -18.77 -15.94
N LEU A 129 4.33 -18.64 -15.03
CA LEU A 129 5.20 -17.46 -14.96
C LEU A 129 6.20 -17.43 -16.13
N ASP A 130 6.76 -18.58 -16.51
CA ASP A 130 7.63 -18.70 -17.67
C ASP A 130 6.88 -18.39 -18.98
N ALA A 131 5.65 -18.87 -19.13
CA ALA A 131 4.81 -18.52 -20.28
C ALA A 131 4.51 -17.01 -20.37
N LEU A 132 4.30 -16.35 -19.22
CA LEU A 132 4.10 -14.90 -19.14
C LEU A 132 5.40 -14.12 -19.39
N ALA A 133 6.56 -14.68 -19.05
CA ALA A 133 7.86 -14.10 -19.36
C ALA A 133 8.17 -14.21 -20.87
N GLU A 134 7.81 -15.32 -21.52
CA GLU A 134 7.98 -15.52 -22.96
C GLU A 134 7.06 -14.60 -23.80
N GLN A 135 5.84 -14.33 -23.33
CA GLN A 135 4.90 -13.42 -24.00
C GLN A 135 5.13 -11.94 -23.69
N ALA A 136 6.00 -11.64 -22.74
CA ALA A 136 6.26 -10.28 -22.29
C ALA A 136 7.25 -9.56 -23.22
N ASP A 137 6.80 -9.16 -24.41
CA ASP A 137 7.42 -8.09 -25.20
C ASP A 137 7.17 -6.73 -24.51
N ARG A 138 7.78 -6.54 -23.33
CA ARG A 138 7.60 -5.31 -22.55
C ARG A 138 8.60 -4.27 -23.03
N VAL A 139 8.12 -3.34 -23.85
CA VAL A 139 8.85 -2.10 -24.14
C VAL A 139 8.88 -1.27 -22.86
N THR A 140 10.08 -1.07 -22.29
CA THR A 140 10.20 -0.20 -21.11
C THR A 140 10.07 1.26 -21.54
N VAL A 141 9.76 2.13 -20.58
CA VAL A 141 9.75 3.58 -20.82
C VAL A 141 11.13 4.06 -21.31
N THR A 142 12.21 3.45 -20.83
CA THR A 142 13.58 3.74 -21.29
C THR A 142 13.79 3.34 -22.74
N ASP A 143 13.30 2.18 -23.16
CA ASP A 143 13.35 1.72 -24.56
C ASP A 143 12.57 2.68 -25.47
N ALA A 144 11.35 3.04 -25.07
CA ALA A 144 10.51 3.98 -25.81
C ALA A 144 11.15 5.39 -25.93
N ILE A 145 11.81 5.86 -24.86
CA ILE A 145 12.56 7.13 -24.90
C ILE A 145 13.78 7.02 -25.82
N GLY A 146 14.48 5.88 -25.79
CA GLY A 146 15.62 5.62 -26.68
C GLY A 146 15.24 5.66 -28.15
N GLU A 147 14.15 4.98 -28.52
CA GLU A 147 13.61 4.98 -29.88
C GLU A 147 13.20 6.39 -30.32
N ARG A 148 12.48 7.12 -29.45
CA ARG A 148 12.07 8.49 -29.74
C ARG A 148 13.24 9.45 -29.93
N ARG A 149 14.33 9.27 -29.19
CA ARG A 149 15.57 10.06 -29.38
C ARG A 149 16.23 9.76 -30.71
N ALA A 150 16.35 8.48 -31.08
CA ALA A 150 16.92 8.07 -32.35
C ALA A 150 16.11 8.60 -33.56
N GLU A 151 14.78 8.60 -33.44
CA GLU A 151 13.90 9.17 -34.46
C GLU A 151 14.11 10.69 -34.61
N LEU A 152 14.16 11.42 -33.50
CA LEU A 152 14.38 12.88 -33.50
C LEU A 152 15.76 13.26 -34.05
N ASP A 153 16.81 12.51 -33.73
CA ASP A 153 18.15 12.75 -34.28
C ASP A 153 18.20 12.54 -35.79
N THR A 154 17.45 11.55 -36.29
CA THR A 154 17.35 11.29 -37.74
C THR A 154 16.59 12.42 -38.45
N GLN A 155 15.45 12.86 -37.89
CA GLN A 155 14.67 13.99 -38.42
C GLN A 155 15.44 15.32 -38.40
N ALA A 156 16.37 15.50 -37.46
CA ALA A 156 17.20 16.70 -37.38
C ALA A 156 18.32 16.75 -38.43
N GLN A 157 18.63 15.63 -39.09
CA GLN A 157 19.68 15.53 -40.11
C GLN A 157 19.16 15.66 -41.55
N GLU A 158 17.85 15.68 -41.76
CA GLU A 158 17.17 15.97 -43.04
C GLU A 158 16.85 17.46 -43.21
#